data_AF-A0A951PGX1-F1
#
_entry.id   AF-A0A951PGX1-F1
#
_cell.length_a   1.000
_cell.length_b   1.000
_cell.length_c   1.000
_cell.angle_alpha   90.00
_cell.angle_beta   90.00
_cell.angle_gamma   90.00
#
_symmetry.space_group_name_H-M   'P 1'
#
loop_
_entity.id
_entity.type
_entity.pdbx_description
1 polymer ?
#
loop_
_entity_poly.entity_id
_entity_poly.type
_entity_poly.pdbx_seq_one_letter_code
_entity_poly.pdbx_strand_id
1 'polypeptide(L)'
;MQWMTAGAGVVHSEIPEAEFTRTGGRLHGIQLWVNLPQRDKMIAPRYQEIPSAQIPVAQTKDGSVTVRVIAGEALGAKAVIETRTPIIYLHFTLQPGASLVQPVPKEYNAFAYVLDGSGLFGTEQERGEDGQMVLFAPDGEEVAIANPADATQPLDLLLIAGVPLNEPVVRYGPFVMNTEAEILQAIDDYRNGRMGQIHV
;
A
#
# COMPACT_ATOMS: atom_id res chain seq x y z
N MET A 1 -2.50 -10.93 4.04
CA MET A 1 -2.75 -9.63 3.37
C MET A 1 -4.10 -9.72 2.68
N GLN A 2 -4.93 -8.71 2.85
CA GLN A 2 -6.26 -8.62 2.23
C GLN A 2 -6.25 -7.47 1.22
N TRP A 3 -6.50 -7.78 -0.05
CA TRP A 3 -6.70 -6.79 -1.10
C TRP A 3 -8.17 -6.78 -1.51
N MET A 4 -8.92 -5.83 -0.95
CA MET A 4 -10.35 -5.68 -1.19
C MET A 4 -10.60 -4.62 -2.26
N THR A 5 -11.25 -5.02 -3.34
CA THR A 5 -11.84 -4.12 -4.33
C THR A 5 -13.28 -3.88 -3.96
N ALA A 6 -13.60 -2.69 -3.42
CA ALA A 6 -14.96 -2.34 -3.02
C ALA A 6 -15.91 -2.17 -4.24
N GLY A 7 -15.43 -1.53 -5.32
CA GLY A 7 -16.20 -1.34 -6.56
C GLY A 7 -17.58 -0.72 -6.28
N ALA A 8 -18.63 -1.33 -6.83
CA ALA A 8 -20.02 -0.91 -6.70
C ALA A 8 -20.55 -0.83 -5.26
N GLY A 9 -19.83 -1.38 -4.28
CA GLY A 9 -20.13 -1.22 -2.87
C GLY A 9 -19.98 -2.52 -2.08
N VAL A 10 -19.46 -2.41 -0.86
CA VAL A 10 -19.33 -3.51 0.08
C VAL A 10 -19.62 -3.01 1.50
N VAL A 11 -20.36 -3.80 2.27
CA VAL A 11 -20.53 -3.60 3.71
C VAL A 11 -19.75 -4.72 4.42
N HIS A 12 -18.74 -4.35 5.19
CA HIS A 12 -17.85 -5.29 5.88
C HIS A 12 -17.52 -4.82 7.29
N SER A 13 -16.99 -5.73 8.11
CA SER A 13 -16.50 -5.45 9.46
C SER A 13 -15.12 -6.08 9.63
N GLU A 14 -14.19 -5.33 10.22
CA GLU A 14 -12.83 -5.77 10.50
C GLU A 14 -12.62 -5.70 12.01
N ILE A 15 -12.70 -6.86 12.67
CA ILE A 15 -12.63 -7.00 14.13
C ILE A 15 -11.37 -7.81 14.47
N PRO A 16 -10.63 -7.48 15.55
CA PRO A 16 -9.51 -8.31 15.98
C PRO A 16 -9.92 -9.76 16.20
N GLU A 17 -8.99 -10.69 15.97
CA GLU A 17 -9.24 -12.11 16.21
C GLU A 17 -9.61 -12.38 17.68
N ALA A 18 -10.52 -13.35 17.90
CA ALA A 18 -11.04 -13.66 19.22
C ALA A 18 -9.94 -14.00 20.24
N GLU A 19 -8.86 -14.65 19.80
CA GLU A 19 -7.71 -14.93 20.67
C GLU A 19 -7.02 -13.63 21.10
N PHE A 20 -6.77 -12.71 20.17
CA PHE A 20 -6.18 -11.41 20.47
C PHE A 20 -7.07 -10.58 21.41
N THR A 21 -8.40 -10.61 21.22
CA THR A 21 -9.35 -9.98 22.14
C THR A 21 -9.24 -10.55 23.56
N ARG A 22 -8.92 -11.84 23.71
CA ARG A 22 -8.80 -12.52 25.01
C ARG A 22 -7.44 -12.30 25.68
N THR A 23 -6.34 -12.37 24.93
CA THR A 23 -4.98 -12.35 25.49
C THR A 23 -4.38 -10.94 25.52
N GLY A 24 -4.94 -10.00 24.75
CA GLY A 24 -4.31 -8.71 24.51
C GLY A 24 -2.99 -8.83 23.74
N GLY A 25 -2.33 -7.69 23.55
CA GLY A 25 -1.07 -7.58 22.81
C GLY A 25 -1.01 -6.30 21.98
N ARG A 26 0.03 -6.16 21.17
CA ARG A 26 0.14 -5.08 20.18
C ARG A 26 -0.33 -5.61 18.82
N LEU A 27 -1.38 -4.99 18.28
CA LEU A 27 -1.76 -5.14 16.88
C LEU A 27 -1.11 -4.01 16.09
N HIS A 28 -0.36 -4.35 15.05
CA HIS A 28 0.21 -3.39 14.12
C HIS A 28 -0.22 -3.78 12.71
N GLY A 29 -0.86 -2.85 12.01
CA GLY A 29 -1.41 -3.09 10.68
C GLY A 29 -1.47 -1.79 9.89
N ILE A 30 -1.42 -1.93 8.57
CA ILE A 30 -1.49 -0.81 7.63
C ILE A 30 -2.73 -1.02 6.76
N GLN A 31 -3.53 0.03 6.62
CA GLN A 31 -4.65 0.08 5.69
C GLN A 31 -4.39 1.17 4.65
N LEU A 32 -4.37 0.77 3.38
CA LEU A 32 -4.17 1.68 2.25
C LEU A 32 -5.40 1.63 1.34
N TRP A 33 -5.97 2.79 1.04
CA TRP A 33 -7.04 2.93 0.05
C TRP A 33 -6.44 3.33 -1.28
N VAL A 34 -6.59 2.47 -2.28
CA VAL A 34 -6.20 2.74 -3.66
C VAL A 34 -7.45 3.10 -4.45
N ASN A 35 -7.45 4.28 -5.08
CA ASN A 35 -8.57 4.70 -5.91
C ASN A 35 -8.67 3.83 -7.18
N LEU A 36 -9.90 3.61 -7.66
CA LEU A 36 -10.17 2.97 -8.93
C LEU A 36 -10.36 4.02 -10.04
N PRO A 37 -9.92 3.74 -11.28
CA PRO A 37 -10.33 4.52 -12.45
C PRO A 37 -11.85 4.60 -12.54
N GLN A 38 -12.38 5.70 -13.08
CA GLN A 38 -13.83 5.94 -13.21
C GLN A 38 -14.55 4.74 -13.84
N ARG A 39 -13.99 4.19 -14.92
CA ARG A 39 -14.54 3.03 -15.63
C ARG A 39 -14.70 1.77 -14.76
N ASP A 40 -13.93 1.67 -13.68
CA ASP A 40 -13.88 0.50 -12.81
C ASP A 40 -14.62 0.72 -11.48
N LYS A 41 -15.13 1.93 -11.19
CA LYS A 41 -15.78 2.24 -9.90
C LYS A 41 -17.03 1.43 -9.62
N MET A 42 -17.72 0.93 -10.65
CA MET A 42 -18.98 0.18 -10.51
C MET A 42 -18.82 -1.33 -10.80
N ILE A 43 -17.60 -1.86 -10.80
CA ILE A 43 -17.39 -3.31 -10.92
C ILE A 43 -17.89 -4.04 -9.69
N ALA A 44 -18.17 -5.34 -9.84
CA ALA A 44 -18.51 -6.20 -8.72
C ALA A 44 -17.37 -6.20 -7.67
N PRO A 45 -17.70 -6.13 -6.37
CA PRO A 45 -16.71 -6.25 -5.31
C PRO A 45 -15.93 -7.56 -5.40
N ARG A 46 -14.66 -7.54 -5.00
CA ARG A 46 -13.79 -8.71 -5.03
C ARG A 46 -12.78 -8.68 -3.90
N TYR A 47 -12.47 -9.84 -3.35
CA TYR A 47 -11.40 -10.06 -2.37
C TYR A 47 -10.27 -10.89 -2.96
N GLN A 48 -9.04 -10.54 -2.60
CA GLN A 48 -7.86 -11.41 -2.73
C GLN A 48 -7.23 -11.51 -1.36
N GLU A 49 -7.25 -12.71 -0.78
CA GLU A 49 -6.60 -12.99 0.50
C GLU A 49 -5.34 -13.81 0.25
N ILE A 50 -4.20 -13.23 0.58
CA ILE A 50 -2.89 -13.86 0.41
C ILE A 50 -2.29 -14.10 1.79
N PRO A 51 -2.14 -15.37 2.23
CA PRO A 51 -1.41 -15.72 3.44
C PRO A 51 0.05 -15.25 3.36
N SER A 52 0.66 -14.95 4.51
CA SER A 52 2.06 -14.48 4.56
C SER A 52 3.03 -15.41 3.82
N ALA A 53 2.84 -16.74 3.93
CA ALA A 53 3.66 -17.75 3.27
C ALA A 53 3.57 -17.74 1.72
N GLN A 54 2.56 -17.08 1.15
CA GLN A 54 2.38 -16.94 -0.29
C GLN A 54 2.83 -15.58 -0.82
N ILE A 55 3.17 -14.63 0.06
CA ILE A 55 3.71 -13.34 -0.36
C ILE A 55 5.15 -13.57 -0.83
N PRO A 56 5.48 -13.27 -2.09
CA PRO A 56 6.84 -13.45 -2.60
C PRO A 56 7.84 -12.61 -1.81
N VAL A 57 8.94 -13.25 -1.41
CA VAL A 57 10.04 -12.61 -0.70
C VAL A 57 11.31 -12.75 -1.52
N ALA A 58 12.05 -11.66 -1.67
CA ALA A 58 13.37 -11.65 -2.30
C ALA A 58 14.39 -10.94 -1.41
N GLN A 59 15.66 -11.22 -1.66
CA GLN A 59 16.78 -10.64 -0.92
C GLN A 59 17.92 -10.31 -1.87
N THR A 60 18.72 -9.31 -1.51
CA THR A 60 20.03 -9.08 -2.16
C THR A 60 20.96 -10.27 -1.90
N LYS A 61 21.99 -10.44 -2.73
CA LYS A 61 22.91 -11.60 -2.64
C LYS A 61 23.64 -11.70 -1.30
N ASP A 62 23.89 -10.56 -0.66
CA ASP A 62 24.51 -10.43 0.66
C ASP A 62 23.50 -10.51 1.82
N GLY A 63 22.20 -10.60 1.53
CA GLY A 63 21.12 -10.65 2.52
C GLY A 63 20.86 -9.33 3.25
N SER A 64 21.52 -8.24 2.86
CA SER A 64 21.43 -6.94 3.56
C SER A 64 20.10 -6.21 3.34
N VAL A 65 19.39 -6.54 2.26
CA VAL A 65 18.05 -6.03 1.95
C VAL A 65 17.10 -7.20 1.73
N THR A 66 15.94 -7.15 2.40
CA THR A 66 14.82 -8.08 2.19
C THR A 66 13.60 -7.30 1.70
N VAL A 67 12.86 -7.87 0.76
CA VAL A 67 11.59 -7.31 0.27
C VAL A 67 10.48 -8.33 0.29
N ARG A 68 9.31 -7.94 0.80
CA ARG A 68 8.04 -8.63 0.55
C ARG A 68 7.30 -7.89 -0.56
N VAL A 69 6.99 -8.59 -1.65
CA VAL A 69 6.40 -8.00 -2.86
C VAL A 69 4.88 -8.11 -2.79
N ILE A 70 4.22 -7.07 -2.28
CA ILE A 70 2.75 -7.03 -2.11
C ILE A 70 2.07 -6.73 -3.44
N ALA A 71 2.57 -5.76 -4.21
CA ALA A 71 2.17 -5.44 -5.57
C ALA A 71 3.41 -5.03 -6.40
N GLY A 72 3.43 -5.34 -7.69
CA GLY A 72 4.54 -5.01 -8.59
C GLY A 72 5.67 -6.04 -8.56
N GLU A 73 6.92 -5.57 -8.70
CA GLU A 73 8.12 -6.40 -8.80
C GLU A 73 9.31 -5.74 -8.10
N ALA A 74 10.12 -6.54 -7.41
CA ALA A 74 11.38 -6.10 -6.83
C ALA A 74 12.36 -7.27 -6.74
N LEU A 75 13.65 -7.01 -7.01
CA LEU A 75 14.74 -8.00 -6.92
C LEU A 75 14.44 -9.31 -7.68
N GLY A 76 13.71 -9.22 -8.80
CA GLY A 76 13.31 -10.37 -9.63
C GLY A 76 12.10 -11.17 -9.12
N ALA A 77 11.54 -10.84 -7.96
CA ALA A 77 10.29 -11.42 -7.47
C ALA A 77 9.09 -10.54 -7.85
N LYS A 78 8.02 -11.20 -8.32
CA LYS A 78 6.77 -10.55 -8.76
C LYS A 78 5.63 -10.89 -7.82
N ALA A 79 4.78 -9.92 -7.51
CA ALA A 79 3.58 -10.12 -6.70
C ALA A 79 2.63 -11.17 -7.31
N VAL A 80 1.89 -11.87 -6.45
CA VAL A 80 0.87 -12.87 -6.85
C VAL A 80 -0.54 -12.29 -6.97
N ILE A 81 -0.74 -11.03 -6.54
CA ILE A 81 -2.04 -10.38 -6.66
C ILE A 81 -2.24 -9.75 -8.03
N GLU A 82 -3.50 -9.57 -8.39
CA GLU A 82 -3.92 -8.78 -9.53
C GLU A 82 -4.31 -7.37 -9.08
N THR A 83 -3.80 -6.35 -9.77
CA THR A 83 -4.19 -4.96 -9.57
C THR A 83 -4.98 -4.45 -10.79
N ARG A 84 -5.89 -3.49 -10.58
CA ARG A 84 -6.68 -2.86 -11.66
C ARG A 84 -5.92 -1.76 -12.38
N THR A 85 -5.02 -1.12 -11.65
CA THR A 85 -4.04 -0.17 -12.17
C THR A 85 -2.64 -0.65 -11.81
N PRO A 86 -1.61 -0.29 -12.60
CA PRO A 86 -0.24 -0.59 -12.24
C PRO A 86 0.14 0.08 -10.91
N ILE A 87 0.57 -0.73 -9.93
CA ILE A 87 0.90 -0.31 -8.57
C ILE A 87 2.16 -1.04 -8.12
N ILE A 88 3.04 -0.33 -7.44
CA ILE A 88 4.14 -0.85 -6.65
C ILE A 88 3.72 -0.74 -5.19
N TYR A 89 3.79 -1.86 -4.47
CA TYR A 89 3.62 -1.90 -3.02
C TYR A 89 4.65 -2.91 -2.50
N LEU A 90 5.72 -2.39 -1.94
CA LEU A 90 6.87 -3.17 -1.48
C LEU A 90 7.10 -2.90 -0.01
N HIS A 91 7.31 -3.95 0.77
CA HIS A 91 7.72 -3.85 2.17
C HIS A 91 9.17 -4.24 2.27
N PHE A 92 10.03 -3.25 2.52
CA PHE A 92 11.47 -3.42 2.61
C PHE A 92 11.96 -3.45 4.05
N THR A 93 12.97 -4.27 4.30
CA THR A 93 13.80 -4.23 5.50
C THR A 93 15.26 -4.11 5.06
N LEU A 94 15.96 -3.04 5.47
CA LEU A 94 17.37 -2.77 5.17
C LEU A 94 18.20 -2.86 6.45
N GLN A 95 19.23 -3.70 6.46
CA GLN A 95 20.19 -3.77 7.56
C GLN A 95 21.08 -2.50 7.60
N PRO A 96 21.69 -2.16 8.76
CA PRO A 96 22.66 -1.06 8.82
C PRO A 96 23.75 -1.19 7.76
N GLY A 97 24.04 -0.08 7.06
CA GLY A 97 24.98 -0.03 5.93
C GLY A 97 24.44 -0.53 4.60
N ALA A 98 23.20 -1.06 4.55
CA ALA A 98 22.58 -1.51 3.31
C ALA A 98 22.06 -0.32 2.48
N SER A 99 22.07 -0.47 1.16
CA SER A 99 21.44 0.47 0.23
C SER A 99 20.74 -0.28 -0.89
N LEU A 100 19.71 0.35 -1.44
CA LEU A 100 18.91 -0.17 -2.54
C LEU A 100 18.57 0.96 -3.50
N VAL A 101 18.55 0.63 -4.79
CA VAL A 101 17.90 1.43 -5.83
C VAL A 101 16.75 0.59 -6.38
N GLN A 102 15.51 1.07 -6.18
CA GLN A 102 14.31 0.43 -6.69
C GLN A 102 13.83 1.18 -7.94
N PRO A 103 13.75 0.53 -9.11
CA PRO A 103 13.13 1.13 -10.29
C PRO A 103 11.67 1.50 -10.02
N VAL A 104 11.30 2.73 -10.40
CA VAL A 104 9.93 3.26 -10.32
C VAL A 104 9.67 4.00 -11.62
N PRO A 105 8.71 3.56 -12.45
CA PRO A 105 8.46 4.24 -13.73
C PRO A 105 8.15 5.73 -13.53
N LYS A 106 8.70 6.58 -14.39
CA LYS A 106 8.53 8.05 -14.33
C LYS A 106 7.08 8.51 -14.34
N GLU A 107 6.16 7.70 -14.87
CA GLU A 107 4.74 8.00 -14.91
C GLU A 107 4.06 7.83 -13.53
N TYR A 108 4.77 7.34 -12.51
CA TYR A 108 4.19 7.03 -11.21
C TYR A 108 4.43 8.16 -10.22
N ASN A 109 3.43 8.42 -9.38
CA ASN A 109 3.69 9.09 -8.10
C ASN A 109 4.23 8.06 -7.13
N ALA A 110 5.20 8.44 -6.29
CA ALA A 110 5.83 7.54 -5.33
C ALA A 110 6.01 8.18 -3.95
N PHE A 111 5.86 7.36 -2.91
CA PHE A 111 6.19 7.73 -1.54
C PHE A 111 6.70 6.51 -0.76
N ALA A 112 7.52 6.77 0.25
CA ALA A 112 7.88 5.79 1.26
C ALA A 112 7.19 6.12 2.59
N TYR A 113 6.84 5.10 3.37
CA TYR A 113 6.36 5.25 4.74
C TYR A 113 7.23 4.42 5.66
N VAL A 114 7.90 5.07 6.61
CA VAL A 114 8.83 4.39 7.54
C VAL A 114 8.02 3.77 8.67
N LEU A 115 8.12 2.44 8.79
CA LEU A 115 7.42 1.64 9.80
C LEU A 115 8.24 1.48 11.09
N ASP A 116 9.56 1.49 10.99
CA ASP A 116 10.50 1.45 12.12
C ASP A 116 11.90 1.90 11.66
N GLY A 117 12.66 2.51 12.58
CA GLY A 117 14.01 3.00 12.34
C GLY A 117 14.09 4.35 11.61
N SER A 118 15.21 4.56 10.93
CA SER A 118 15.47 5.78 10.15
C SER A 118 16.37 5.49 8.97
N GLY A 119 16.19 6.22 7.88
CA GLY A 119 16.91 6.02 6.63
C GLY A 119 17.18 7.30 5.88
N LEU A 120 17.92 7.17 4.79
CA LEU A 120 18.21 8.22 3.83
C LEU A 120 17.50 7.91 2.52
N PHE A 121 16.86 8.91 1.93
CA PHE A 121 15.98 8.76 0.78
C PHE A 121 16.35 9.73 -0.34
N GLY A 122 16.28 9.24 -1.58
CA GLY A 122 16.61 10.01 -2.78
C GLY A 122 18.09 10.31 -2.95
N THR A 123 18.42 11.02 -4.02
CA THR A 123 19.80 11.42 -4.36
C THR A 123 20.36 12.45 -3.38
N GLU A 124 19.50 13.25 -2.75
CA GLU A 124 19.88 14.25 -1.75
C GLU A 124 20.08 13.65 -0.35
N GLN A 125 19.79 12.34 -0.18
CA GLN A 125 19.92 11.62 1.08
C GLN A 125 19.14 12.29 2.23
N GLU A 126 17.90 12.72 1.95
CA GLU A 126 17.04 13.28 2.97
C GLU A 126 16.70 12.23 4.03
N ARG A 127 16.70 12.64 5.30
CA ARG A 127 16.43 11.74 6.43
C ARG A 127 14.93 11.55 6.61
N GLY A 128 14.51 10.29 6.67
CA GLY A 128 13.16 9.89 7.09
C GLY A 128 13.21 8.95 8.29
N GLU A 129 12.26 9.09 9.22
CA GLU A 129 12.21 8.40 10.50
C GLU A 129 10.85 7.72 10.73
N ASP A 130 10.76 6.81 11.71
CA ASP A 130 9.53 6.10 12.09
C ASP A 130 8.29 7.01 12.13
N GLY A 131 7.23 6.57 11.45
CA GLY A 131 5.96 7.26 11.32
C GLY A 131 5.94 8.37 10.27
N GLN A 132 7.06 8.65 9.60
CA GLN A 132 7.12 9.66 8.55
C GLN A 132 6.82 9.09 7.17
N MET A 133 6.18 9.92 6.35
CA MET A 133 6.00 9.71 4.92
C MET A 133 7.00 10.57 4.16
N VAL A 134 7.79 9.95 3.29
CA VAL A 134 8.73 10.62 2.38
C VAL A 134 8.11 10.65 0.99
N LEU A 135 7.90 11.85 0.44
CA LEU A 135 7.35 12.05 -0.90
C LEU A 135 8.50 12.24 -1.90
N PHE A 136 8.47 11.51 -3.01
CA PHE A 136 9.45 11.66 -4.09
C PHE A 136 8.91 12.58 -5.18
N ALA A 137 9.79 13.38 -5.78
CA ALA A 137 9.45 14.15 -6.96
C ALA A 137 9.19 13.21 -8.16
N PRO A 138 8.20 13.51 -9.03
CA PRO A 138 7.87 12.69 -10.18
C PRO A 138 8.76 13.01 -11.39
N ASP A 139 10.08 13.09 -11.19
CA ASP A 139 11.08 13.50 -12.18
C ASP A 139 12.24 12.49 -12.35
N GLY A 140 12.14 11.32 -11.70
CA GLY A 140 13.09 10.22 -11.80
C GLY A 140 12.47 8.90 -12.29
N GLU A 141 13.33 7.91 -12.53
CA GLU A 141 12.94 6.53 -12.93
C GLU A 141 13.28 5.49 -11.84
N GLU A 142 13.74 5.96 -10.68
CA GLU A 142 14.18 5.12 -9.57
C GLU A 142 14.07 5.86 -8.23
N VAL A 143 14.01 5.07 -7.15
CA VAL A 143 14.04 5.55 -5.77
C VAL A 143 15.25 4.91 -5.07
N ALA A 144 16.16 5.76 -4.60
CA ALA A 144 17.30 5.34 -3.78
C ALA A 144 16.94 5.40 -2.30
N ILE A 145 17.29 4.34 -1.56
CA ILE A 145 17.05 4.19 -0.13
C ILE A 145 18.31 3.61 0.51
N ALA A 146 18.75 4.18 1.61
CA ALA A 146 19.88 3.66 2.38
C ALA A 146 19.59 3.65 3.87
N ASN A 147 20.10 2.62 4.54
CA ASN A 147 20.24 2.61 5.99
C ASN A 147 21.71 2.93 6.33
N PRO A 148 22.01 4.06 7.01
CA PRO A 148 23.38 4.46 7.33
C PRO A 148 24.20 3.34 8.00
N ALA A 149 25.52 3.33 7.78
CA ALA A 149 26.40 2.31 8.36
C ALA A 149 26.52 2.42 9.89
N ASP A 150 26.30 3.62 10.45
CA ASP A 150 26.25 3.90 11.88
C ASP A 150 24.86 3.72 12.50
N ALA A 151 23.87 3.28 11.72
CA ALA A 151 22.54 2.98 12.24
C ALA A 151 22.59 1.80 13.23
N THR A 152 21.81 1.92 14.31
CA THR A 152 21.78 0.93 15.39
C THR A 152 20.75 -0.17 15.21
N GLN A 153 19.86 -0.05 14.22
CA GLN A 153 18.78 -0.99 13.93
C GLN A 153 18.44 -1.04 12.44
N PRO A 154 17.74 -2.09 11.98
CA PRO A 154 17.22 -2.14 10.62
C PRO A 154 16.23 -1.01 10.34
N LEU A 155 16.18 -0.57 9.08
CA LEU A 155 15.15 0.31 8.54
C LEU A 155 14.04 -0.57 7.96
N ASP A 156 12.82 -0.39 8.45
CA ASP A 156 11.63 -1.07 7.96
C ASP A 156 10.68 -0.04 7.35
N LEU A 157 10.30 -0.23 6.08
CA LEU A 157 9.49 0.74 5.35
C LEU A 157 8.61 0.12 4.27
N LEU A 158 7.55 0.84 3.91
CA LEU A 158 6.77 0.60 2.71
C LEU A 158 7.21 1.55 1.61
N LEU A 159 7.43 1.07 0.40
CA LEU A 159 7.53 1.88 -0.81
C LEU A 159 6.28 1.65 -1.65
N ILE A 160 5.54 2.72 -1.90
CA ILE A 160 4.29 2.70 -2.64
C ILE A 160 4.39 3.65 -3.82
N ALA A 161 4.06 3.15 -5.00
CA ALA A 161 3.99 3.98 -6.20
C ALA A 161 2.85 3.53 -7.12
N GLY A 162 2.32 4.44 -7.91
CA GLY A 162 1.26 4.10 -8.86
C GLY A 162 1.00 5.20 -9.88
N VAL A 163 0.37 4.81 -10.98
CA VAL A 163 -0.01 5.74 -12.04
C VAL A 163 -1.09 6.70 -11.52
N PRO A 164 -0.89 8.03 -11.60
CA PRO A 164 -1.93 8.98 -11.26
C PRO A 164 -3.09 8.83 -12.23
N LEU A 165 -4.32 8.72 -11.70
CA LEU A 165 -5.50 8.54 -12.53
C LEU A 165 -5.81 9.77 -13.38
N ASN A 166 -5.41 10.96 -12.93
CA ASN A 166 -5.73 12.25 -13.56
C ASN A 166 -7.24 12.44 -13.80
N GLU A 167 -8.05 11.92 -12.88
CA GLU A 167 -9.51 12.04 -12.87
C GLU A 167 -9.96 12.84 -11.64
N PRO A 168 -11.12 13.51 -11.67
CA PRO A 168 -11.69 14.16 -10.50
C PRO A 168 -11.87 13.18 -9.34
N VAL A 169 -11.61 13.67 -8.12
CA VAL A 169 -11.82 12.90 -6.88
C VAL A 169 -12.80 13.66 -6.00
N VAL A 170 -13.99 13.10 -5.81
CA VAL A 170 -15.00 13.60 -4.87
C VAL A 170 -15.18 12.56 -3.78
N ARG A 171 -15.00 12.95 -2.52
CA ARG A 171 -15.07 12.06 -1.37
C ARG A 171 -16.12 12.54 -0.37
N TYR A 172 -16.92 11.60 0.12
CA TYR A 172 -17.80 11.81 1.28
C TYR A 172 -17.79 10.57 2.17
N GLY A 173 -17.10 10.66 3.32
CA GLY A 173 -16.93 9.54 4.24
C GLY A 173 -16.24 8.34 3.55
N PRO A 174 -16.91 7.16 3.46
CA PRO A 174 -16.37 5.96 2.83
C PRO A 174 -16.52 5.94 1.30
N PHE A 175 -17.25 6.89 0.71
CA PHE A 175 -17.50 6.92 -0.74
C PHE A 175 -16.47 7.81 -1.43
N VAL A 176 -15.86 7.28 -2.49
CA VAL A 176 -14.89 8.00 -3.34
C VAL A 176 -15.31 7.83 -4.81
N MET A 177 -15.91 8.87 -5.38
CA MET A 177 -16.44 8.90 -6.74
C MET A 177 -15.78 10.02 -7.56
N ASN A 178 -16.20 10.23 -8.81
CA ASN A 178 -15.68 11.29 -9.68
C ASN A 178 -16.57 12.54 -9.69
N THR A 179 -17.84 12.44 -9.29
CA THR A 179 -18.78 13.58 -9.25
C THR A 179 -19.61 13.63 -7.96
N GLU A 180 -20.13 14.81 -7.62
CA GLU A 180 -21.06 14.95 -6.48
C GLU A 180 -22.36 14.15 -6.67
N ALA A 181 -22.86 14.06 -7.91
CA ALA A 181 -24.06 13.28 -8.23
C ALA A 181 -23.85 11.78 -7.94
N GLU A 182 -22.69 11.23 -8.29
CA GLU A 182 -22.32 9.84 -7.96
C GLU A 182 -22.21 9.62 -6.45
N ILE A 183 -21.73 10.61 -5.69
CA ILE A 183 -21.73 10.54 -4.22
C ILE A 183 -23.15 10.48 -3.65
N LEU A 184 -24.06 11.33 -4.13
CA LEU A 184 -25.45 11.31 -3.70
C LEU A 184 -26.12 9.96 -4.02
N GLN A 185 -25.82 9.39 -5.19
CA GLN A 185 -26.30 8.07 -5.58
C GLN A 185 -25.74 6.97 -4.65
N ALA A 186 -24.44 6.99 -4.35
CA ALA A 186 -23.81 6.02 -3.45
C ALA A 186 -24.42 6.05 -2.03
N ILE A 187 -24.74 7.25 -1.53
CA ILE A 187 -25.43 7.42 -0.24
C ILE A 187 -26.84 6.79 -0.29
N ASP A 188 -27.60 7.03 -1.36
CA ASP A 188 -28.93 6.45 -1.54
C ASP A 188 -28.86 4.91 -1.68
N ASP A 189 -27.89 4.39 -2.44
CA ASP A 189 -27.64 2.96 -2.60
C ASP A 189 -27.34 2.29 -1.25
N TYR A 190 -26.46 2.87 -0.44
CA TYR A 190 -26.15 2.37 0.89
C TYR A 190 -27.38 2.37 1.81
N ARG A 191 -28.13 3.49 1.86
CA ARG A 191 -29.33 3.62 2.71
C ARG A 191 -30.43 2.63 2.34
N ASN A 192 -30.56 2.29 1.07
CA ASN A 192 -31.52 1.32 0.57
C ASN A 192 -30.98 -0.12 0.58
N GLY A 193 -29.82 -0.37 1.17
CA GLY A 193 -29.24 -1.72 1.30
C GLY A 193 -28.75 -2.34 -0.02
N ARG A 194 -28.53 -1.53 -1.07
CA ARG A 194 -28.09 -2.01 -2.40
C ARG A 194 -26.61 -2.39 -2.46
N MET A 195 -25.84 -2.11 -1.41
CA MET A 195 -24.40 -2.40 -1.31
C MET A 195 -24.08 -3.62 -0.43
N GLY A 196 -25.10 -4.43 -0.11
CA GLY A 196 -24.98 -5.57 0.80
C GLY A 196 -25.40 -5.24 2.24
N GLN A 197 -25.46 -6.27 3.07
CA GLN A 197 -25.85 -6.18 4.48
C GLN A 197 -25.02 -7.18 5.28
N ILE A 198 -24.64 -6.79 6.50
CA ILE A 198 -24.10 -7.73 7.49
C ILE A 198 -25.27 -8.24 8.30
N HIS A 199 -25.51 -9.55 8.23
CA HIS A 199 -26.41 -10.21 9.14
C HIS A 199 -25.64 -10.53 10.42
N VAL A 200 -26.05 -9.91 11.53
CA VAL A 200 -25.51 -10.16 12.88
C VAL A 200 -26.46 -11.09 13.61
#